data_AF-A0A2R6HUZ3-F1
#
_entry.id   AF-A0A2R6HUZ3-F1
#
_cell.length_a   1.000
_cell.length_b   1.000
_cell.length_c   1.000
_cell.angle_alpha   90.00
_cell.angle_beta   90.00
_cell.angle_gamma   90.00
#
_symmetry.space_group_name_H-M   'P 1'
#
loop_
_entity.id
_entity.type
_entity.pdbx_description
1 polymer ?
#
loop_
_entity_poly.entity_id
_entity_poly.type
_entity_poly.pdbx_seq_one_letter_code
_entity_poly.pdbx_strand_id
1 'polypeptide(L)'
;MSVNQAAGVTGLRQRLSLLGIAGVVALLGLSVAGITMGAEKVFVISWVAFAAMAVGAWLGGRTAETNPSRLVWGYGLASGAMITSAAMFLLPQAMGLGQTAGSPRLGGIGVAAGIAIGYSAHTISHRLTHVDVSFDVTTLEITAHALSAGLIIGLVYASMPGLGLLLGLAIVSHKGPAGYAAARRLSRADKSATALLLPAAGVGITAIPMALLPVPQVPAINAVVFGFAAGIFLHVAMDFLPKCEAGSEIDEVVQLQEGAHHLLDELRTHAVASTIVGVLAVVAAWGLL
;
A
#
# COMPACT_ATOMS: atom_id res chain seq x y z
N MET A 1 7.03 -10.93 51.70
CA MET A 1 5.66 -10.52 51.34
C MET A 1 5.60 -10.35 49.84
N SER A 2 5.08 -11.37 49.16
CA SER A 2 4.75 -11.39 47.75
C SER A 2 3.35 -10.81 47.53
N VAL A 3 3.03 -10.57 46.25
CA VAL A 3 1.73 -10.18 45.66
C VAL A 3 1.60 -8.69 45.30
N ASN A 4 1.99 -8.37 44.06
CA ASN A 4 1.03 -7.79 43.11
C ASN A 4 1.38 -8.24 41.68
N GLN A 5 0.96 -9.47 41.39
CA GLN A 5 0.64 -9.89 40.04
C GLN A 5 -0.58 -9.09 39.57
N ALA A 6 -0.35 -7.98 38.86
CA ALA A 6 -1.34 -7.34 38.01
C ALA A 6 -0.71 -6.93 36.65
N ALA A 7 0.29 -7.70 36.21
CA ALA A 7 0.87 -7.64 34.86
C ALA A 7 0.02 -8.41 33.82
N GLY A 8 -1.26 -8.64 34.11
CA GLY A 8 -2.17 -9.42 33.27
C GLY A 8 -3.30 -8.55 32.73
N VAL A 9 -3.51 -8.63 31.40
CA VAL A 9 -4.77 -8.34 30.70
C VAL A 9 -5.02 -6.88 30.27
N THR A 10 -4.18 -5.89 30.59
CA THR A 10 -4.40 -4.49 30.16
C THR A 10 -3.90 -4.11 28.76
N GLY A 11 -3.08 -4.94 28.09
CA GLY A 11 -2.54 -4.63 26.75
C GLY A 11 -3.49 -4.90 25.56
N LEU A 12 -4.56 -5.67 25.75
CA LEU A 12 -5.48 -6.06 24.66
C LEU A 12 -6.70 -5.13 24.51
N ARG A 13 -6.84 -4.14 25.41
CA ARG A 13 -7.95 -3.16 25.38
C ARG A 13 -7.60 -1.90 24.58
N GLN A 14 -6.76 -2.02 23.55
CA GLN A 14 -6.72 -1.05 22.45
C GLN A 14 -8.14 -0.95 21.90
N ARG A 15 -8.80 0.20 22.08
CA ARG A 15 -10.17 0.42 21.60
C ARG A 15 -10.25 -0.04 20.15
N LEU A 16 -11.10 -1.02 19.88
CA LEU A 16 -11.35 -1.51 18.54
C LEU A 16 -11.79 -0.34 17.67
N SER A 17 -11.14 -0.15 16.53
CA SER A 17 -11.57 0.86 15.57
C SER A 17 -12.91 0.45 14.96
N LEU A 18 -13.96 1.23 15.24
CA LEU A 18 -15.30 1.02 14.67
C LEU A 18 -15.25 1.06 13.12
N LEU A 19 -14.44 1.96 12.57
CA LEU A 19 -14.19 2.05 11.13
C LEU A 19 -13.47 0.81 10.59
N GLY A 20 -12.52 0.26 11.36
CA GLY A 20 -11.85 -0.99 11.03
C GLY A 20 -12.83 -2.17 10.96
N ILE A 21 -13.71 -2.29 11.95
CA ILE A 21 -14.77 -3.30 11.97
C ILE A 21 -15.72 -3.12 10.79
N ALA A 22 -16.19 -1.89 10.54
CA ALA A 22 -17.08 -1.60 9.41
C ALA A 22 -16.45 -1.99 8.07
N GLY A 23 -15.14 -1.73 7.88
CA GLY A 23 -14.41 -2.15 6.69
C GLY A 23 -14.38 -3.67 6.51
N VAL A 24 -14.12 -4.44 7.57
CA VAL A 24 -14.14 -5.91 7.53
C VAL A 24 -15.54 -6.44 7.20
N VAL A 25 -16.58 -5.88 7.82
CA VAL A 25 -17.98 -6.25 7.54
C VAL A 25 -18.33 -5.96 6.08
N ALA A 26 -17.92 -4.80 5.55
CA ALA A 26 -18.12 -4.45 4.14
C ALA A 26 -17.42 -5.44 3.21
N LEU A 27 -16.16 -5.80 3.48
CA LEU A 27 -15.41 -6.79 2.70
C LEU A 27 -16.09 -8.17 2.72
N LEU A 28 -16.58 -8.61 3.88
CA LEU A 28 -17.31 -9.88 4.00
C LEU A 28 -18.59 -9.87 3.16
N GLY A 29 -19.39 -8.79 3.23
CA GLY A 29 -20.59 -8.63 2.41
C GLY A 29 -20.29 -8.63 0.91
N LEU A 30 -19.26 -7.88 0.49
CA LEU A 30 -18.83 -7.84 -0.91
C LEU A 30 -18.23 -9.17 -1.38
N SER A 31 -17.62 -9.95 -0.49
CA SER A 31 -17.09 -11.28 -0.84
C SER A 31 -18.18 -12.22 -1.32
N VAL A 32 -19.38 -12.15 -0.72
CA VAL A 32 -20.54 -12.93 -1.18
C VAL A 32 -20.92 -12.54 -2.61
N ALA A 33 -20.97 -11.24 -2.91
CA ALA A 33 -21.23 -10.74 -4.27
C ALA A 33 -20.12 -11.18 -5.25
N GLY A 34 -18.85 -11.06 -4.85
CA GLY A 34 -17.71 -11.44 -5.68
C GLY A 34 -17.71 -12.90 -6.09
N ILE A 35 -18.07 -13.82 -5.18
CA ILE A 35 -18.19 -15.25 -5.47
C ILE A 35 -19.42 -15.53 -6.33
N THR A 36 -20.58 -15.00 -5.96
CA THR A 36 -21.86 -15.31 -6.65
C THR A 36 -21.99 -14.69 -8.03
N MET A 37 -21.28 -13.60 -8.31
CA MET A 37 -21.35 -12.85 -9.57
C MET A 37 -20.11 -13.02 -10.45
N GLY A 38 -19.22 -13.99 -10.15
CA GLY A 38 -18.12 -14.39 -11.03
C GLY A 38 -16.85 -13.53 -10.97
N ALA A 39 -16.64 -12.74 -9.91
CA ALA A 39 -15.42 -11.97 -9.67
C ALA A 39 -14.39 -12.72 -8.81
N GLU A 40 -14.28 -14.04 -8.99
CA GLU A 40 -13.46 -14.95 -8.15
C GLU A 40 -11.99 -14.51 -8.06
N LYS A 41 -11.40 -14.10 -9.19
CA LYS A 41 -10.00 -13.62 -9.21
C LYS A 41 -9.79 -12.42 -8.30
N VAL A 42 -10.70 -11.46 -8.38
CA VAL A 42 -10.65 -10.23 -7.59
C VAL A 42 -10.95 -10.50 -6.13
N PHE A 43 -11.86 -11.43 -5.83
CA PHE A 43 -12.07 -11.95 -4.48
C PHE A 43 -10.76 -12.50 -3.88
N VAL A 44 -10.05 -13.38 -4.60
CA VAL A 44 -8.78 -13.95 -4.12
C VAL A 44 -7.74 -12.87 -3.87
N ILE A 45 -7.53 -11.95 -4.84
CA ILE A 45 -6.58 -10.85 -4.72
C ILE A 45 -6.91 -9.97 -3.50
N SER A 46 -8.20 -9.68 -3.29
CA SER A 46 -8.67 -8.85 -2.19
C SER A 46 -8.38 -9.46 -0.82
N TRP A 47 -8.61 -10.77 -0.67
CA TRP A 47 -8.31 -11.48 0.58
C TRP A 47 -6.82 -11.66 0.84
N VAL A 48 -6.02 -11.90 -0.21
CA VAL A 48 -4.56 -11.93 -0.07
C VAL A 48 -4.04 -10.55 0.36
N ALA A 49 -4.54 -9.47 -0.24
CA ALA A 49 -4.17 -8.11 0.16
C ALA A 49 -4.56 -7.80 1.62
N PHE A 50 -5.78 -8.17 2.01
CA PHE A 50 -6.27 -8.02 3.39
C PHE A 50 -5.39 -8.79 4.37
N ALA A 51 -5.15 -10.08 4.12
CA ALA A 51 -4.35 -10.94 4.98
C ALA A 51 -2.91 -10.43 5.10
N ALA A 52 -2.29 -10.04 3.98
CA ALA A 52 -0.94 -9.49 3.98
C ALA A 52 -0.85 -8.24 4.87
N MET A 53 -1.73 -7.26 4.67
CA MET A 53 -1.73 -6.03 5.47
C MET A 53 -2.06 -6.30 6.95
N ALA A 54 -3.05 -7.15 7.24
CA ALA A 54 -3.44 -7.47 8.61
C ALA A 54 -2.32 -8.19 9.38
N VAL A 55 -1.65 -9.16 8.75
CA VAL A 55 -0.48 -9.84 9.33
C VAL A 55 0.68 -8.87 9.52
N GLY A 56 0.97 -8.03 8.53
CA GLY A 56 1.97 -6.97 8.65
C GLY A 56 1.69 -6.05 9.82
N ALA A 57 0.46 -5.54 9.92
CA ALA A 57 0.02 -4.66 11.00
C ALA A 57 0.13 -5.31 12.38
N TRP A 58 -0.25 -6.58 12.49
CA TRP A 58 -0.14 -7.35 13.74
C TRP A 58 1.32 -7.56 14.17
N LEU A 59 2.21 -7.89 13.23
CA LEU A 59 3.66 -7.99 13.50
C LEU A 59 4.23 -6.63 13.93
N GLY A 60 3.83 -5.55 13.25
CA GLY A 60 4.26 -4.19 13.54
C GLY A 60 3.82 -3.71 14.92
N GLY A 61 2.58 -3.99 15.32
CA GLY A 61 2.02 -3.59 16.61
C GLY A 61 2.56 -4.35 17.83
N ARG A 62 3.21 -5.52 17.64
CA ARG A 62 3.76 -6.32 18.75
C ARG A 62 5.18 -5.98 19.14
N THR A 63 5.89 -5.22 18.31
CA THR A 63 7.29 -4.89 18.58
C THR A 63 7.33 -3.70 19.55
N ALA A 64 7.93 -3.86 20.73
CA ALA A 64 7.97 -2.80 21.74
C ALA A 64 8.94 -1.67 21.38
N GLU A 65 10.06 -1.98 20.71
CA GLU A 65 11.13 -1.02 20.41
C GLU A 65 11.19 -0.62 18.93
N THR A 66 11.41 0.67 18.68
CA THR A 66 11.62 1.21 17.32
C THR A 66 13.06 0.99 16.91
N ASN A 67 13.29 0.02 16.02
CA ASN A 67 14.59 -0.19 15.39
C ASN A 67 14.61 0.50 14.00
N PRO A 68 15.45 1.53 13.80
CA PRO A 68 15.55 2.27 12.52
C PRO A 68 15.82 1.35 11.32
N SER A 69 16.68 0.34 11.47
CA SER A 69 17.00 -0.60 10.40
C SER A 69 15.77 -1.38 9.95
N ARG A 70 14.91 -1.83 10.87
CA ARG A 70 13.67 -2.54 10.50
C ARG A 70 12.69 -1.66 9.73
N LEU A 71 12.63 -0.36 10.04
CA LEU A 71 11.80 0.59 9.29
C LEU A 71 12.33 0.77 7.87
N VAL A 72 13.63 0.99 7.72
CA VAL A 72 14.31 1.11 6.42
C VAL A 72 14.06 -0.13 5.56
N TRP A 73 14.18 -1.33 6.14
CA TRP A 73 13.91 -2.57 5.42
C TRP A 73 12.45 -2.70 4.99
N GLY A 74 11.48 -2.35 5.86
CA GLY A 74 10.07 -2.38 5.51
C GLY A 74 9.72 -1.43 4.36
N TYR A 75 10.24 -0.21 4.42
CA TYR A 75 10.07 0.81 3.38
C TYR A 75 10.74 0.44 2.06
N GLY A 76 12.00 0.00 2.09
CA GLY A 76 12.72 -0.39 0.88
C GLY A 76 12.09 -1.60 0.19
N LEU A 77 11.75 -2.66 0.95
CA LEU A 77 11.06 -3.83 0.37
C LEU A 77 9.73 -3.45 -0.28
N ALA A 78 8.92 -2.60 0.38
CA ALA A 78 7.66 -2.13 -0.17
C ALA A 78 7.86 -1.30 -1.45
N SER A 79 8.76 -0.31 -1.39
CA SER A 79 9.05 0.60 -2.50
C SER A 79 9.59 -0.15 -3.71
N GLY A 80 10.59 -1.01 -3.52
CA GLY A 80 11.15 -1.84 -4.60
C GLY A 80 10.10 -2.72 -5.27
N ALA A 81 9.27 -3.40 -4.47
CA ALA A 81 8.18 -4.22 -4.98
C ALA A 81 7.14 -3.40 -5.78
N MET A 82 6.78 -2.20 -5.30
CA MET A 82 5.85 -1.31 -5.99
C MET A 82 6.42 -0.76 -7.30
N ILE A 83 7.68 -0.30 -7.32
CA ILE A 83 8.35 0.22 -8.53
C ILE A 83 8.36 -0.88 -9.59
N THR A 84 8.85 -2.07 -9.24
CA THR A 84 8.92 -3.20 -10.18
C THR A 84 7.54 -3.61 -10.67
N SER A 85 6.54 -3.66 -9.78
CA SER A 85 5.18 -4.03 -10.17
C SER A 85 4.55 -3.01 -11.12
N ALA A 86 4.75 -1.72 -10.87
CA ALA A 86 4.28 -0.66 -11.77
C ALA A 86 4.97 -0.76 -13.14
N ALA A 87 6.30 -0.93 -13.15
CA ALA A 87 7.12 -0.96 -14.36
C ALA A 87 6.91 -2.21 -15.22
N MET A 88 6.81 -3.39 -14.60
CA MET A 88 6.66 -4.66 -15.34
C MET A 88 5.23 -4.93 -15.78
N PHE A 89 4.23 -4.40 -15.07
CA PHE A 89 2.86 -4.82 -15.31
C PHE A 89 1.91 -3.68 -15.70
N LEU A 90 1.90 -2.56 -14.97
CA LEU A 90 0.93 -1.49 -15.24
C LEU A 90 1.34 -0.63 -16.45
N LEU A 91 2.61 -0.24 -16.52
CA LEU A 91 3.16 0.57 -17.60
C LEU A 91 3.01 -0.12 -18.98
N PRO A 92 3.42 -1.39 -19.17
CA PRO A 92 3.25 -2.06 -20.46
C PRO A 92 1.79 -2.16 -20.88
N GLN A 93 0.87 -2.40 -19.93
CA GLN A 93 -0.56 -2.47 -20.22
C GLN A 93 -1.12 -1.12 -20.68
N ALA A 94 -0.72 -0.02 -20.01
CA ALA A 94 -1.12 1.33 -20.39
C ALA A 94 -0.62 1.70 -21.79
N MET A 95 0.65 1.41 -22.09
CA MET A 95 1.26 1.71 -23.39
C MET A 95 0.67 0.83 -24.50
N GLY A 96 0.42 -0.45 -24.22
CA GLY A 96 -0.21 -1.39 -25.15
C GLY A 96 -1.64 -0.97 -25.51
N LEU A 97 -2.45 -0.63 -24.51
CA LEU A 97 -3.80 -0.06 -24.74
C LEU A 97 -3.73 1.26 -25.53
N GLY A 98 -2.77 2.13 -25.19
CA GLY A 98 -2.55 3.37 -25.94
C GLY A 98 -2.21 3.10 -27.40
N GLN A 99 -1.35 2.12 -27.67
CA GLN A 99 -1.00 1.70 -29.03
C GLN A 99 -2.23 1.21 -29.80
N THR A 100 -3.10 0.41 -29.16
CA THR A 100 -4.36 -0.04 -29.80
C THR A 100 -5.33 1.11 -30.06
N ALA A 101 -5.26 2.19 -29.27
CA ALA A 101 -6.02 3.42 -29.44
C ALA A 101 -5.37 4.42 -30.44
N GLY A 102 -4.24 4.06 -31.05
CA GLY A 102 -3.54 4.86 -32.05
C GLY A 102 -2.27 5.57 -31.57
N SER A 103 -2.00 5.62 -30.25
CA SER A 103 -0.73 6.16 -29.74
C SER A 103 -0.39 5.68 -28.31
N PRO A 104 0.80 5.08 -28.07
CA PRO A 104 1.29 4.75 -26.72
C PRO A 104 1.33 5.97 -25.79
N ARG A 105 1.45 7.18 -26.37
CA ARG A 105 1.48 8.44 -25.63
C ARG A 105 0.22 8.64 -24.78
N LEU A 106 -0.92 8.03 -25.11
CA LEU A 106 -2.11 8.08 -24.26
C LEU A 106 -1.87 7.45 -22.89
N GLY A 107 -1.18 6.31 -22.83
CA GLY A 107 -0.71 5.72 -21.59
C GLY A 107 0.28 6.64 -20.86
N GLY A 108 1.22 7.23 -21.59
CA GLY A 108 2.18 8.20 -21.05
C GLY A 108 1.54 9.46 -20.45
N ILE A 109 0.50 10.00 -21.09
CA ILE A 109 -0.30 11.12 -20.56
C ILE A 109 -0.94 10.72 -19.23
N GLY A 110 -1.50 9.52 -19.17
CA GLY A 110 -2.01 8.95 -17.92
C GLY A 110 -0.93 8.92 -16.83
N VAL A 111 0.26 8.37 -17.13
CA VAL A 111 1.38 8.29 -16.17
C VAL A 111 1.74 9.67 -15.63
N ALA A 112 1.90 10.65 -16.52
CA ALA A 112 2.22 12.02 -16.14
C ALA A 112 1.14 12.64 -15.23
N ALA A 113 -0.14 12.46 -15.57
CA ALA A 113 -1.25 12.93 -14.77
C ALA A 113 -1.28 12.27 -13.38
N GLY A 114 -1.02 10.96 -13.32
CA GLY A 114 -0.95 10.20 -12.07
C GLY A 114 0.15 10.71 -11.14
N ILE A 115 1.36 10.93 -11.67
CA ILE A 115 2.48 11.47 -10.88
C ILE A 115 2.17 12.88 -10.39
N ALA A 116 1.68 13.76 -11.27
CA ALA A 116 1.38 15.15 -10.93
C ALA A 116 0.28 15.25 -9.85
N ILE A 117 -0.80 14.49 -10.02
CA ILE A 117 -1.90 14.46 -9.05
C ILE A 117 -1.46 13.80 -7.74
N GLY A 118 -0.71 12.71 -7.80
CA GLY A 118 -0.15 12.05 -6.62
C GLY A 118 0.71 12.99 -5.78
N TYR A 119 1.68 13.66 -6.42
CA TYR A 119 2.52 14.66 -5.77
C TYR A 119 1.71 15.83 -5.20
N SER A 120 0.75 16.35 -5.96
CA SER A 120 -0.10 17.46 -5.49
C SER A 120 -0.91 17.04 -4.26
N ALA A 121 -1.52 15.85 -4.30
CA ALA A 121 -2.29 15.31 -3.20
C ALA A 121 -1.43 15.07 -1.96
N HIS A 122 -0.24 14.48 -2.11
CA HIS A 122 0.73 14.29 -1.03
C HIS A 122 1.11 15.64 -0.40
N THR A 123 1.45 16.64 -1.23
CA THR A 123 1.88 17.96 -0.76
C THR A 123 0.76 18.71 -0.02
N ILE A 124 -0.48 18.63 -0.53
CA ILE A 124 -1.65 19.21 0.13
C ILE A 124 -1.95 18.48 1.44
N SER A 125 -1.87 17.14 1.45
CA SER A 125 -2.08 16.31 2.65
C SER A 125 -1.09 16.67 3.76
N HIS A 126 0.19 16.86 3.43
CA HIS A 126 1.21 17.30 4.39
C HIS A 126 0.90 18.67 5.00
N ARG A 127 0.22 19.58 4.29
CA ARG A 127 -0.23 20.82 4.94
C ARG A 127 -1.36 20.57 5.95
N LEU A 128 -2.21 19.58 5.69
CA LEU A 128 -3.32 19.24 6.57
C LEU A 128 -2.87 18.52 7.85
N THR A 129 -1.69 17.91 7.88
CA THR A 129 -1.14 17.29 9.12
C THR A 129 -0.76 18.33 10.17
N HIS A 130 -0.54 19.59 9.78
CA HIS A 130 -0.32 20.71 10.71
C HIS A 130 -1.61 21.37 11.21
N VAL A 131 -2.76 20.96 10.66
CA VAL A 131 -4.08 21.42 11.12
C VAL A 131 -4.60 20.35 12.07
N ASP A 132 -5.05 20.75 13.27
CA ASP A 132 -5.68 19.83 14.23
C ASP A 132 -7.01 19.29 13.68
N VAL A 133 -6.92 18.25 12.86
CA VAL A 133 -8.06 17.49 12.36
C VAL A 133 -8.35 16.33 13.29
N SER A 134 -9.63 16.06 13.54
CA SER A 134 -10.08 14.99 14.46
C SER A 134 -9.80 13.56 13.99
N PHE A 135 -9.15 13.38 12.84
CA PHE A 135 -8.92 12.08 12.21
C PHE A 135 -7.43 11.72 12.16
N ASP A 136 -7.14 10.43 12.20
CA ASP A 136 -5.77 9.94 12.00
C ASP A 136 -5.38 10.01 10.52
N VAL A 137 -4.52 10.97 10.17
CA VAL A 137 -4.10 11.22 8.78
C VAL A 137 -3.40 10.01 8.17
N THR A 138 -2.58 9.28 8.93
CA THR A 138 -1.90 8.06 8.43
C THR A 138 -2.89 6.98 7.99
N THR A 139 -3.91 6.69 8.82
CA THR A 139 -4.96 5.73 8.48
C THR A 139 -5.76 6.22 7.27
N LEU A 140 -6.03 7.52 7.17
CA LEU A 140 -6.75 8.11 6.04
C LEU A 140 -5.98 7.97 4.72
N GLU A 141 -4.70 8.33 4.71
CA GLU A 141 -3.81 8.23 3.55
C GLU A 141 -3.69 6.78 3.06
N ILE A 142 -3.44 5.84 3.98
CA ILE A 142 -3.32 4.42 3.63
C ILE A 142 -4.67 3.86 3.16
N THR A 143 -5.79 4.34 3.72
CA THR A 143 -7.14 3.97 3.26
C THR A 143 -7.39 4.48 1.85
N ALA A 144 -7.10 5.75 1.57
CA ALA A 144 -7.22 6.32 0.24
C ALA A 144 -6.36 5.56 -0.79
N HIS A 145 -5.12 5.22 -0.42
CA HIS A 145 -4.24 4.40 -1.24
C HIS A 145 -4.81 2.99 -1.50
N ALA A 146 -5.33 2.32 -0.48
CA ALA A 146 -5.89 0.98 -0.61
C ALA A 146 -7.19 0.96 -1.44
N LEU A 147 -8.09 1.93 -1.23
CA LEU A 147 -9.30 2.10 -2.03
C LEU A 147 -8.98 2.41 -3.48
N SER A 148 -7.99 3.26 -3.74
CA SER A 148 -7.55 3.60 -5.10
C SER A 148 -6.94 2.37 -5.80
N ALA A 149 -6.08 1.63 -5.09
CA ALA A 149 -5.51 0.38 -5.61
C ALA A 149 -6.61 -0.65 -5.93
N GLY A 150 -7.61 -0.78 -5.05
CA GLY A 150 -8.75 -1.66 -5.30
C GLY A 150 -9.56 -1.25 -6.52
N LEU A 151 -9.87 0.04 -6.67
CA LEU A 151 -10.60 0.56 -7.84
C LEU A 151 -9.89 0.23 -9.15
N ILE A 152 -8.57 0.43 -9.18
CA ILE A 152 -7.72 0.09 -10.32
C ILE A 152 -7.76 -1.41 -10.60
N ILE A 153 -7.54 -2.26 -9.59
CA ILE A 153 -7.58 -3.71 -9.74
C ILE A 153 -8.94 -4.16 -10.29
N GLY A 154 -10.04 -3.67 -9.73
CA GLY A 154 -11.38 -4.02 -10.19
C GLY A 154 -11.60 -3.65 -11.66
N LEU A 155 -11.22 -2.43 -12.04
CA LEU A 155 -11.32 -1.95 -13.42
C LEU A 155 -10.48 -2.79 -14.40
N VAL A 156 -9.27 -3.19 -13.99
CA VAL A 156 -8.36 -4.01 -14.77
C VAL A 156 -8.98 -5.38 -15.04
N TYR A 157 -9.48 -6.05 -14.01
CA TYR A 157 -10.06 -7.39 -14.13
C TYR A 157 -11.44 -7.38 -14.79
N ALA A 158 -12.21 -6.28 -14.69
CA ALA A 158 -13.42 -6.07 -15.48
C ALA A 158 -13.10 -5.95 -16.98
N SER A 159 -12.05 -5.20 -17.33
CA SER A 159 -11.71 -4.92 -18.73
C SER A 159 -10.93 -6.04 -19.41
N MET A 160 -10.25 -6.87 -18.63
CA MET A 160 -9.44 -7.96 -19.14
C MET A 160 -9.65 -9.23 -18.32
N PRO A 161 -10.81 -9.90 -18.47
CA PRO A 161 -11.16 -11.07 -17.67
C PRO A 161 -10.19 -12.25 -17.83
N GLY A 162 -9.46 -12.29 -18.95
CA GLY A 162 -8.44 -13.30 -19.25
C GLY A 162 -7.17 -13.19 -18.41
N LEU A 163 -6.93 -12.07 -17.71
CA LEU A 163 -5.75 -11.90 -16.86
C LEU A 163 -5.72 -12.94 -15.73
N GLY A 164 -4.55 -13.54 -15.51
CA GLY A 164 -4.31 -14.44 -14.37
C GLY A 164 -4.25 -13.69 -13.04
N LEU A 165 -4.13 -14.41 -11.93
CA LEU A 165 -3.99 -13.83 -10.59
C LEU A 165 -2.69 -13.04 -10.40
N LEU A 166 -1.66 -13.36 -11.18
CA LEU A 166 -0.30 -12.84 -11.03
C LEU A 166 -0.27 -11.31 -10.98
N LEU A 167 -0.96 -10.64 -11.91
CA LEU A 167 -0.98 -9.18 -11.96
C LEU A 167 -1.49 -8.57 -10.64
N GLY A 168 -2.67 -9.02 -10.20
CA GLY A 168 -3.27 -8.52 -8.96
C GLY A 168 -2.42 -8.84 -7.74
N LEU A 169 -1.84 -10.04 -7.67
CA LEU A 169 -0.96 -10.44 -6.57
C LEU A 169 0.34 -9.63 -6.54
N ALA A 170 0.93 -9.34 -7.70
CA ALA A 170 2.09 -8.47 -7.81
C ALA A 170 1.76 -7.05 -7.33
N ILE A 171 0.62 -6.50 -7.77
CA ILE A 171 0.14 -5.17 -7.35
C ILE A 171 -0.05 -5.07 -5.83
N VAL A 172 -0.48 -6.14 -5.15
CA VAL A 172 -0.73 -6.12 -3.70
C VAL A 172 0.43 -6.67 -2.86
N SER A 173 1.53 -7.06 -3.49
CA SER A 173 2.70 -7.67 -2.83
C SER A 173 3.32 -6.79 -1.74
N HIS A 174 3.19 -5.46 -1.85
CA HIS A 174 3.70 -4.50 -0.86
C HIS A 174 2.79 -4.29 0.36
N LYS A 175 1.58 -4.88 0.39
CA LYS A 175 0.60 -4.64 1.46
C LYS A 175 1.08 -5.10 2.84
N GLY A 176 1.84 -6.20 2.90
CA GLY A 176 2.41 -6.70 4.15
C GLY A 176 3.44 -5.75 4.77
N PRO A 177 4.53 -5.42 4.05
CA PRO A 177 5.50 -4.42 4.50
C PRO A 177 4.86 -3.07 4.86
N ALA A 178 3.89 -2.61 4.07
CA ALA A 178 3.16 -1.37 4.34
C ALA A 178 2.34 -1.44 5.64
N GLY A 179 1.63 -2.55 5.89
CA GLY A 179 0.89 -2.77 7.13
C GLY A 179 1.79 -2.76 8.36
N TYR A 180 2.97 -3.38 8.26
CA TYR A 180 3.97 -3.37 9.34
C TYR A 180 4.45 -1.95 9.66
N ALA A 181 4.89 -1.19 8.65
CA ALA A 181 5.39 0.16 8.87
C ALA A 181 4.32 1.12 9.37
N ALA A 182 3.09 1.00 8.86
CA ALA A 182 1.95 1.79 9.32
C ALA A 182 1.60 1.52 10.80
N ALA A 183 1.61 0.25 11.21
CA ALA A 183 1.34 -0.11 12.61
C ALA A 183 2.42 0.44 13.56
N ARG A 184 3.68 0.50 13.11
CA ARG A 184 4.77 1.16 13.86
C ARG A 184 4.54 2.66 14.02
N ARG A 185 4.07 3.34 12.96
CA ARG A 185 3.72 4.77 13.02
C ARG A 185 2.56 5.02 13.99
N LEU A 186 1.49 4.23 13.91
CA LEU A 186 0.35 4.34 14.82
C LEU A 186 0.75 4.07 16.28
N SER A 187 1.54 3.02 16.52
CA SER A 187 1.97 2.67 17.88
C SER A 187 2.84 3.76 18.51
N ARG A 188 3.68 4.45 17.72
CA ARG A 188 4.45 5.63 18.19
C ARG A 188 3.55 6.82 18.57
N ALA A 189 2.41 6.95 17.91
CA ALA A 189 1.42 7.99 18.20
C ALA A 189 0.38 7.56 19.26
N ASP A 190 0.62 6.45 19.98
CA ASP A 190 -0.31 5.83 20.95
C ASP A 190 -1.70 5.51 20.36
N LYS A 191 -1.74 5.17 19.06
CA LYS A 191 -2.96 4.81 18.32
C LYS A 191 -3.08 3.31 18.10
N SER A 192 -4.33 2.85 18.02
CA SER A 192 -4.68 1.43 17.86
C SER A 192 -4.35 0.92 16.46
N ALA A 193 -3.56 -0.16 16.37
CA ALA A 193 -3.24 -0.81 15.10
C ALA A 193 -4.49 -1.41 14.40
N THR A 194 -5.58 -1.63 15.14
CA THR A 194 -6.86 -2.09 14.57
C THR A 194 -7.49 -1.09 13.60
N ALA A 195 -7.07 0.18 13.64
CA ALA A 195 -7.44 1.17 12.63
C ALA A 195 -7.01 0.75 11.21
N LEU A 196 -5.97 -0.08 11.09
CA LEU A 196 -5.48 -0.59 9.80
C LEU A 196 -6.36 -1.68 9.17
N LEU A 197 -7.39 -2.18 9.88
CA LEU A 197 -8.34 -3.12 9.29
C LEU A 197 -9.17 -2.48 8.16
N LEU A 198 -9.45 -1.17 8.24
CA LEU A 198 -10.13 -0.45 7.17
C LEU A 198 -9.27 -0.39 5.89
N PRO A 199 -8.03 0.13 5.90
CA PRO A 199 -7.19 0.10 4.72
C PRO A 199 -6.87 -1.33 4.25
N ALA A 200 -6.76 -2.31 5.15
CA ALA A 200 -6.59 -3.71 4.76
C ALA A 200 -7.78 -4.20 3.93
N ALA A 201 -9.00 -3.84 4.31
CA ALA A 201 -10.21 -4.17 3.58
C ALA A 201 -10.41 -3.31 2.31
N GLY A 202 -9.80 -2.12 2.27
CA GLY A 202 -10.00 -1.11 1.24
C GLY A 202 -9.82 -1.63 -0.19
N VAL A 203 -8.85 -2.53 -0.43
CA VAL A 203 -8.65 -3.12 -1.75
C VAL A 203 -9.90 -3.87 -2.22
N GLY A 204 -10.46 -4.75 -1.39
CA GLY A 204 -11.64 -5.52 -1.77
C GLY A 204 -12.92 -4.69 -1.78
N ILE A 205 -13.01 -3.68 -0.91
CA ILE A 205 -14.16 -2.77 -0.85
C ILE A 205 -14.42 -2.08 -2.20
N THR A 206 -13.37 -1.71 -2.93
CA THR A 206 -13.51 -1.08 -4.25
C THR A 206 -13.25 -2.03 -5.41
N ALA A 207 -12.36 -3.00 -5.29
CA ALA A 207 -12.03 -3.90 -6.39
C ALA A 207 -13.21 -4.78 -6.78
N ILE A 208 -13.89 -5.39 -5.80
CA ILE A 208 -15.00 -6.30 -6.07
C ILE A 208 -16.14 -5.59 -6.81
N PRO A 209 -16.71 -4.47 -6.32
CA PRO A 209 -17.78 -3.81 -7.05
C PRO A 209 -17.30 -3.28 -8.41
N MET A 210 -16.06 -2.78 -8.51
CA MET A 210 -15.54 -2.31 -9.80
C MET A 210 -15.35 -3.43 -10.83
N ALA A 211 -15.02 -4.64 -10.39
CA ALA A 211 -14.91 -5.81 -11.25
C ALA A 211 -16.26 -6.27 -11.81
N LEU A 212 -17.34 -5.95 -11.09
CA LEU A 212 -18.72 -6.31 -11.45
C LEU A 212 -19.43 -5.24 -12.26
N LEU A 213 -18.89 -4.02 -12.32
CA LEU A 213 -19.48 -2.93 -13.09
C LEU A 213 -19.17 -3.11 -14.59
N PRO A 214 -20.16 -2.90 -15.47
CA PRO A 214 -19.95 -2.89 -16.91
C PRO A 214 -19.14 -1.65 -17.28
N VAL A 215 -17.85 -1.83 -17.54
CA VAL A 215 -16.94 -0.75 -17.93
C VAL A 215 -16.90 -0.66 -19.46
N PRO A 216 -17.11 0.54 -20.05
CA PRO A 216 -16.93 0.75 -21.47
C PRO A 216 -15.51 0.39 -21.93
N GLN A 217 -15.40 -0.54 -22.89
CA GLN A 217 -14.12 -1.00 -23.42
C GLN A 217 -13.56 -0.04 -24.47
N VAL A 218 -13.30 1.21 -24.06
CA VAL A 218 -12.71 2.24 -24.93
C VAL A 218 -11.19 2.23 -24.72
N PRO A 219 -10.38 1.75 -25.67
CA PRO A 219 -8.95 1.55 -25.45
C PRO A 219 -8.20 2.83 -25.07
N ALA A 220 -8.63 3.98 -25.62
CA ALA A 220 -8.05 5.28 -25.29
C ALA A 220 -8.26 5.67 -23.81
N ILE A 221 -9.48 5.47 -23.29
CA ILE A 221 -9.81 5.77 -21.89
C ILE A 221 -9.04 4.80 -20.98
N ASN A 222 -9.08 3.50 -21.29
CA ASN A 222 -8.38 2.50 -20.50
C ASN A 222 -6.87 2.75 -20.49
N ALA A 223 -6.25 3.16 -21.61
CA ALA A 223 -4.85 3.54 -21.65
C ALA A 223 -4.52 4.67 -20.66
N VAL A 224 -5.34 5.74 -20.66
CA VAL A 224 -5.15 6.87 -19.74
C VAL A 224 -5.36 6.44 -18.29
N VAL A 225 -6.37 5.63 -17.99
CA VAL A 225 -6.64 5.19 -16.61
C VAL A 225 -5.55 4.25 -16.09
N PHE A 226 -5.09 3.29 -16.89
CA PHE A 226 -3.97 2.42 -16.52
C PHE A 226 -2.67 3.22 -16.37
N GLY A 227 -2.45 4.20 -17.25
CA GLY A 227 -1.33 5.13 -17.12
C GLY A 227 -1.40 5.92 -15.82
N PHE A 228 -2.56 6.50 -15.52
CA PHE A 228 -2.82 7.26 -14.28
C PHE A 228 -2.57 6.40 -13.04
N ALA A 229 -3.09 5.18 -13.03
CA ALA A 229 -2.84 4.19 -11.99
C ALA A 229 -1.34 3.90 -11.80
N ALA A 230 -0.61 3.65 -12.89
CA ALA A 230 0.82 3.43 -12.86
C ALA A 230 1.58 4.65 -12.31
N GLY A 231 1.18 5.87 -12.71
CA GLY A 231 1.76 7.11 -12.23
C GLY A 231 1.57 7.34 -10.74
N ILE A 232 0.36 7.10 -10.21
CA ILE A 232 0.07 7.15 -8.77
C ILE A 232 0.91 6.10 -8.03
N PHE A 233 0.94 4.86 -8.53
CA PHE A 233 1.74 3.78 -7.93
C PHE A 233 3.22 4.15 -7.87
N LEU A 234 3.76 4.71 -8.96
CA LEU A 234 5.17 5.11 -9.01
C LEU A 234 5.46 6.28 -8.07
N HIS A 235 4.57 7.29 -8.01
CA HIS A 235 4.71 8.40 -7.07
C HIS A 235 4.75 7.90 -5.61
N VAL A 236 3.78 7.07 -5.21
CA VAL A 236 3.73 6.51 -3.86
C VAL A 236 4.96 5.64 -3.60
N ALA A 237 5.39 4.83 -4.58
CA ALA A 237 6.57 3.99 -4.41
C ALA A 237 7.85 4.81 -4.17
N MET A 238 8.03 5.91 -4.91
CA MET A 238 9.16 6.83 -4.71
C MET A 238 9.10 7.54 -3.36
N ASP A 239 7.89 7.81 -2.85
CA ASP A 239 7.73 8.42 -1.53
C ASP A 239 8.10 7.46 -0.39
N PHE A 240 7.86 6.16 -0.57
CA PHE A 240 8.30 5.10 0.34
C PHE A 240 9.79 4.76 0.25
N LEU A 241 10.57 5.36 -0.67
CA LEU A 241 12.01 5.13 -0.67
C LEU A 241 12.59 5.59 0.67
N PRO A 242 13.40 4.77 1.36
CA PRO A 242 13.94 5.18 2.65
C PRO A 242 14.89 6.37 2.47
N LYS A 243 14.46 7.55 2.92
CA LYS A 243 15.25 8.77 2.95
C LYS A 243 16.02 8.81 4.26
N CYS A 244 17.31 8.56 4.23
CA CYS A 244 18.21 8.62 5.39
C CYS A 244 18.99 9.95 5.35
N GLU A 245 18.26 11.05 5.36
CA GLU A 245 18.77 12.43 5.30
C GLU A 245 18.22 13.25 6.46
N ALA A 246 18.91 14.34 6.82
CA ALA A 246 18.49 15.21 7.91
C ALA A 246 17.08 15.78 7.65
N GLY A 247 16.19 15.67 8.64
CA GLY A 247 14.77 16.06 8.54
C GLY A 247 13.83 15.02 7.93
N SER A 248 14.31 13.79 7.69
CA SER A 248 13.45 12.65 7.30
C SER A 248 12.81 11.95 8.50
N GLU A 249 11.75 11.16 8.27
CA GLU A 249 11.13 10.32 9.33
C GLU A 249 12.15 9.37 9.98
N ILE A 250 13.18 8.94 9.24
CA ILE A 250 14.25 8.08 9.75
C ILE A 250 15.22 8.89 10.61
N ASP A 251 15.52 10.12 10.22
CA ASP A 251 16.34 11.04 11.01
C ASP A 251 15.66 11.45 12.31
N GLU A 252 14.34 11.72 12.33
CA GLU A 252 13.59 11.98 13.57
C GLU A 252 13.71 10.83 14.59
N VAL A 253 13.83 9.58 14.12
CA VAL A 253 14.05 8.41 14.99
C VAL A 253 15.51 8.31 15.46
N VAL A 254 16.45 8.84 14.68
CA VAL A 254 17.91 8.74 14.92
C VAL A 254 18.49 9.92 15.70
N GLN A 255 17.89 11.12 15.62
CA GLN A 255 18.37 12.36 16.29
C GLN A 255 18.40 12.28 17.83
N LEU A 256 17.92 11.19 18.42
CA LEU A 256 18.01 10.91 19.85
C LEU A 256 19.37 10.29 20.27
N GLN A 257 20.33 10.09 19.35
CA GLN A 257 21.62 9.43 19.63
C GLN A 257 22.85 10.26 19.20
N GLU A 258 23.85 10.35 20.08
CA GLU A 258 25.18 10.90 19.74
C GLU A 258 25.86 10.03 18.66
N GLY A 259 26.40 10.66 17.61
CA GLY A 259 27.04 9.94 16.47
C GLY A 259 26.13 9.65 15.25
N ALA A 260 24.98 10.32 15.17
CA ALA A 260 23.92 10.13 14.16
C ALA A 260 24.39 10.00 12.69
N HIS A 261 25.48 10.67 12.28
CA HIS A 261 25.94 10.63 10.89
C HIS A 261 26.44 9.25 10.43
N HIS A 262 27.19 8.52 11.27
CA HIS A 262 27.69 7.19 10.90
C HIS A 262 26.54 6.17 10.81
N LEU A 263 25.56 6.27 11.72
CA LEU A 263 24.36 5.44 11.70
C LEU A 263 23.49 5.74 10.47
N LEU A 264 23.38 7.00 10.06
CA LEU A 264 22.66 7.37 8.82
C LEU A 264 23.32 6.76 7.58
N ASP A 265 24.65 6.76 7.48
CA ASP A 265 25.36 6.15 6.35
C ASP A 265 25.18 4.62 6.27
N GLU A 266 25.18 3.94 7.42
CA GLU A 266 24.83 2.52 7.49
C GLU A 266 23.39 2.27 7.04
N LEU A 267 22.44 3.08 7.50
CA LEU A 267 21.04 2.99 7.11
C LEU A 267 20.82 3.28 5.62
N ARG A 268 21.64 4.11 4.97
CA ARG A 268 21.60 4.32 3.50
C ARG A 268 21.92 3.03 2.74
N THR A 269 22.90 2.27 3.23
CA THR A 269 23.25 0.98 2.61
C THR A 269 22.10 -0.02 2.78
N HIS A 270 21.47 -0.05 3.96
CA HIS A 270 20.26 -0.83 4.17
C HIS A 270 19.08 -0.38 3.29
N ALA A 271 18.94 0.92 3.03
CA ALA A 271 17.90 1.46 2.16
C ALA A 271 18.04 0.95 0.73
N VAL A 272 19.25 1.01 0.18
CA VAL A 272 19.56 0.51 -1.16
C VAL A 272 19.37 -1.01 -1.21
N ALA A 273 19.95 -1.75 -0.26
CA ALA A 273 19.87 -3.21 -0.22
C ALA A 273 18.42 -3.71 -0.14
N SER A 274 17.63 -3.16 0.77
CA SER A 274 16.23 -3.54 0.95
C SER A 274 15.38 -3.22 -0.28
N THR A 275 15.63 -2.09 -0.95
CA THR A 275 14.96 -1.73 -2.20
C THR A 275 15.28 -2.73 -3.32
N ILE A 276 16.56 -3.09 -3.48
CA ILE A 276 17.00 -4.11 -4.46
C ILE A 276 16.36 -5.46 -4.16
N VAL A 277 16.30 -5.88 -2.89
CA VAL A 277 15.65 -7.14 -2.51
C VAL A 277 14.16 -7.12 -2.86
N GLY A 278 13.47 -5.99 -2.66
CA GLY A 278 12.07 -5.83 -3.08
C GLY A 278 11.88 -5.98 -4.59
N VAL A 279 12.77 -5.37 -5.37
CA VAL A 279 12.79 -5.52 -6.85
C VAL A 279 12.99 -6.98 -7.25
N LEU A 280 14.02 -7.63 -6.71
CA LEU A 280 14.36 -9.02 -7.04
C LEU A 280 13.27 -9.99 -6.61
N ALA A 281 12.61 -9.75 -5.48
CA ALA A 281 11.51 -10.60 -5.01
C ALA A 281 10.35 -10.64 -6.01
N VAL A 282 9.97 -9.49 -6.59
CA VAL A 282 8.91 -9.44 -7.60
C VAL A 282 9.34 -10.11 -8.91
N VAL A 283 10.57 -9.87 -9.37
CA VAL A 283 11.10 -10.51 -10.58
C VAL A 283 11.19 -12.03 -10.41
N ALA A 284 11.69 -12.50 -9.28
CA ALA A 284 11.81 -13.93 -8.98
C ALA A 284 10.42 -14.58 -8.85
N ALA A 285 9.47 -13.93 -8.16
CA ALA A 285 8.10 -14.42 -8.07
C ALA A 285 7.44 -14.53 -9.44
N TRP A 286 7.71 -13.59 -10.36
CA TRP A 286 7.24 -13.66 -11.73
C TRP A 286 7.88 -14.80 -12.52
N GLY A 287 9.20 -14.99 -12.42
CA GLY A 287 9.91 -16.06 -13.14
C GLY A 287 9.60 -17.49 -12.66
N LEU A 288 8.99 -17.64 -11.48
CA LEU A 288 8.56 -18.93 -10.91
C LEU A 288 7.11 -19.30 -11.24
N LEU A 289 6.36 -18.41 -11.87
CA LEU A 289 4.95 -18.57 -12.26
C LEU A 289 4.80 -18.79 -13.77
#